data_AF-A0A432M2V6-F1
#
_entry.id   AF-A0A432M2V6-F1
#
_cell.length_a   1.000
_cell.length_b   1.000
_cell.length_c   1.000
_cell.angle_alpha   90.00
_cell.angle_beta   90.00
_cell.angle_gamma   90.00
#
_symmetry.space_group_name_H-M   'P 1'
#
loop_
_entity.id
_entity.type
_entity.pdbx_description
1 polymer ?
#
loop_
_entity_poly.entity_id
_entity_poly.type
_entity_poly.pdbx_seq_one_letter_code
_entity_poly.pdbx_strand_id
1 'polypeptide(L)'
;MNPTGARKAALALATMHPADRRWILGRLPEAWRSALHPLISEAQRYTALDAELLQAVLADEPTYLAREVPPPDVLIVLLDRLSPAWAARVLTAAAPDHADIYLAACEKSRAESVRHELNRMPDRFPPSLADALAHYLDTNAQSGRTTGAAP
;
A
#
# COMPACT_ATOMS: atom_id res chain seq x y z
N MET A 1 -24.21 8.18 -10.57
CA MET A 1 -22.96 7.39 -10.60
C MET A 1 -22.63 6.99 -9.17
N ASN A 2 -22.25 5.73 -8.91
CA ASN A 2 -21.85 5.32 -7.57
C ASN A 2 -20.45 5.90 -7.22
N PRO A 3 -20.12 6.11 -5.93
CA PRO A 3 -18.85 6.73 -5.54
C PRO A 3 -17.61 5.92 -5.99
N THR A 4 -17.69 4.59 -5.93
CA THR A 4 -16.60 3.69 -6.33
C THR A 4 -16.29 3.81 -7.83
N GLY A 5 -17.31 3.79 -8.69
CA GLY A 5 -17.15 3.94 -10.13
C GLY A 5 -16.62 5.33 -10.51
N ALA A 6 -17.05 6.38 -9.79
CA ALA A 6 -16.52 7.73 -9.98
C ALA A 6 -15.00 7.81 -9.72
N ARG A 7 -14.54 7.19 -8.63
CA ARG A 7 -13.11 7.16 -8.28
C ARG A 7 -12.28 6.35 -9.29
N LYS A 8 -12.76 5.18 -9.71
CA LYS A 8 -12.08 4.37 -10.74
C LYS A 8 -11.98 5.12 -12.07
N ALA A 9 -13.08 5.74 -12.51
CA ALA A 9 -13.09 6.55 -13.74
C ALA A 9 -12.12 7.74 -13.64
N ALA A 10 -12.09 8.41 -12.48
CA ALA A 10 -11.16 9.51 -12.25
C ALA A 10 -9.68 9.05 -12.29
N LEU A 11 -9.37 7.90 -11.70
CA LEU A 11 -8.03 7.30 -11.72
C LEU A 11 -7.60 6.97 -13.17
N ALA A 12 -8.47 6.32 -13.94
CA ALA A 12 -8.21 6.01 -15.34
C ALA A 12 -8.01 7.28 -16.19
N LEU A 13 -8.84 8.31 -16.00
CA LEU A 13 -8.69 9.59 -16.72
C LEU A 13 -7.43 10.36 -16.31
N ALA A 14 -7.00 10.23 -15.05
CA ALA A 14 -5.80 10.88 -14.54
C ALA A 14 -4.53 10.36 -15.21
N THR A 15 -4.47 9.07 -15.55
CA THR A 15 -3.31 8.44 -16.23
C THR A 15 -3.32 8.57 -17.74
N MET A 16 -4.44 8.97 -18.35
CA MET A 16 -4.51 9.22 -19.79
C MET A 16 -3.75 10.48 -20.21
N HIS A 17 -3.35 10.50 -21.48
CA HIS A 17 -2.79 11.68 -22.12
C HIS A 17 -3.77 12.87 -22.03
N PRO A 18 -3.30 14.12 -21.82
CA PRO A 18 -4.18 15.28 -21.64
C PRO A 18 -5.11 15.57 -22.82
N ALA A 19 -4.77 15.15 -24.03
CA ALA A 19 -5.65 15.27 -25.20
C ALA A 19 -6.84 14.30 -25.10
N ASP A 20 -6.58 13.02 -24.82
CA ASP A 20 -7.62 11.98 -24.74
C ASP A 20 -8.55 12.24 -23.57
N ARG A 21 -7.99 12.61 -22.40
CA ARG A 21 -8.79 13.00 -21.24
C ARG A 21 -9.75 14.15 -21.58
N ARG A 22 -9.27 15.22 -22.24
CA ARG A 22 -10.12 16.35 -22.63
C ARG A 22 -11.22 15.92 -23.60
N TRP A 23 -10.87 15.07 -24.57
CA TRP A 23 -11.81 14.54 -25.54
C TRP A 23 -12.92 13.70 -24.88
N ILE A 24 -12.55 12.78 -23.97
CA ILE A 24 -13.52 11.94 -23.24
C ILE A 24 -14.41 12.81 -22.36
N LEU A 25 -13.84 13.72 -21.56
CA LEU A 25 -14.60 14.61 -20.69
C LEU A 25 -15.62 15.42 -21.50
N GLY A 26 -15.22 15.94 -22.67
CA GLY A 26 -16.11 16.70 -23.56
C GLY A 26 -17.34 15.92 -24.07
N ARG A 27 -17.34 14.59 -23.99
CA ARG A 27 -18.47 13.73 -24.38
C ARG A 27 -19.36 13.30 -23.21
N LEU A 28 -18.96 13.59 -21.97
CA LEU A 28 -19.73 13.21 -20.79
C LEU A 28 -20.77 14.28 -20.41
N PRO A 29 -21.91 13.88 -19.81
CA PRO A 29 -22.88 14.81 -19.23
C PRO A 29 -22.22 15.76 -18.23
N GLU A 30 -22.70 17.00 -18.15
CA GLU A 30 -22.14 18.04 -17.27
C GLU A 30 -22.08 17.59 -15.81
N ALA A 31 -23.13 16.92 -15.32
CA ALA A 31 -23.19 16.38 -13.97
C ALA A 31 -22.03 15.41 -13.67
N TRP A 32 -21.59 14.63 -14.66
CA TRP A 32 -20.50 13.66 -14.49
C TRP A 32 -19.15 14.34 -14.58
N ARG A 33 -18.98 15.30 -15.51
CA ARG A 33 -17.78 16.13 -15.59
C ARG A 33 -17.51 16.85 -14.27
N SER A 34 -18.53 17.52 -13.74
CA SER A 34 -18.45 18.25 -12.47
C SER A 34 -18.06 17.33 -11.31
N ALA A 35 -18.56 16.08 -11.28
CA ALA A 35 -18.20 15.11 -10.25
C ALA A 35 -16.78 14.54 -10.41
N LEU A 36 -16.30 14.35 -11.64
CA LEU A 36 -15.01 13.73 -11.93
C LEU A 36 -13.83 14.71 -11.84
N HIS A 37 -14.02 15.98 -12.18
CA HIS A 37 -12.95 16.98 -12.21
C HIS A 37 -12.12 17.09 -10.91
N PRO A 38 -12.73 17.18 -9.72
CA PRO A 38 -11.97 17.23 -8.46
C PRO A 38 -11.22 15.92 -8.21
N LEU A 39 -11.86 14.77 -8.48
CA LEU A 39 -11.25 13.46 -8.27
C LEU A 39 -10.06 13.20 -9.21
N ILE A 40 -10.13 13.66 -10.47
CA ILE A 40 -9.01 13.59 -11.42
C ILE A 40 -7.85 14.44 -10.92
N SER A 41 -8.13 15.66 -10.46
CA SER A 41 -7.10 16.58 -9.96
C SER A 41 -6.42 16.04 -8.71
N GLU A 42 -7.18 15.38 -7.85
CA GLU A 42 -6.66 14.66 -6.69
C GLU A 42 -5.80 13.46 -7.11
N ALA A 43 -6.32 12.59 -7.98
CA ALA A 43 -5.61 11.42 -8.48
C ALA A 43 -4.29 11.78 -9.18
N GLN A 44 -4.24 12.88 -9.94
CA GLN A 44 -3.03 13.35 -10.61
C GLN A 44 -1.87 13.68 -9.67
N ARG A 45 -2.16 14.02 -8.41
CA ARG A 45 -1.12 14.22 -7.38
C ARG A 45 -0.46 12.90 -6.98
N TYR A 46 -1.15 11.80 -7.21
CA TYR A 46 -0.76 10.45 -6.83
C TYR A 46 -0.34 9.59 -8.03
N THR A 47 -0.64 9.97 -9.28
CA THR A 47 -0.32 9.15 -10.48
C THR A 47 1.17 8.97 -10.78
N ALA A 48 2.07 9.63 -10.04
CA ALA A 48 3.48 9.25 -10.02
C ALA A 48 3.72 7.90 -9.30
N LEU A 49 2.72 7.37 -8.61
CA LEU A 49 2.75 6.08 -7.92
C LEU A 49 2.43 4.96 -8.90
N ASP A 50 3.44 4.12 -9.10
CA ASP A 50 3.40 2.71 -9.49
C ASP A 50 2.29 2.29 -10.48
N ALA A 51 2.69 2.06 -11.73
CA ALA A 51 1.81 1.60 -12.80
C ALA A 51 1.16 0.23 -12.51
N GLU A 52 1.83 -0.65 -11.75
CA GLU A 52 1.30 -1.97 -11.41
C GLU A 52 0.15 -1.85 -10.39
N LEU A 53 0.34 -1.02 -9.36
CA LEU A 53 -0.70 -0.70 -8.38
C LEU A 53 -1.94 -0.09 -9.05
N LEU A 54 -1.72 0.76 -10.05
CA LEU A 54 -2.79 1.41 -10.78
C LEU A 54 -3.57 0.41 -11.65
N GLN A 55 -2.89 -0.54 -12.30
CA GLN A 55 -3.55 -1.62 -13.03
C GLN A 55 -4.34 -2.54 -12.10
N ALA A 56 -3.78 -2.91 -10.95
CA ALA A 56 -4.46 -3.73 -9.94
C ALA A 56 -5.77 -3.08 -9.47
N VAL A 57 -5.75 -1.79 -9.14
CA VAL A 57 -6.94 -1.04 -8.70
C VAL A 57 -7.99 -0.93 -9.81
N LEU A 58 -7.57 -0.78 -11.07
CA LEU A 58 -8.47 -0.68 -12.22
C LEU A 58 -9.07 -2.03 -12.62
N ALA A 59 -8.32 -3.12 -12.50
CA ALA A 59 -8.73 -4.45 -12.91
C ALA A 59 -9.82 -5.05 -12.01
N ASP A 60 -10.08 -4.48 -10.83
CA ASP A 60 -10.91 -5.08 -9.76
C ASP A 60 -10.40 -6.48 -9.34
N GLU A 61 -9.21 -6.85 -9.82
CA GLU A 61 -8.54 -8.08 -9.49
C GLU A 61 -7.96 -7.90 -8.09
N PRO A 62 -8.37 -8.72 -7.11
CA PRO A 62 -7.70 -8.73 -5.84
C PRO A 62 -6.31 -9.29 -6.11
N THR A 63 -5.32 -8.42 -6.18
CA THR A 63 -3.91 -8.81 -6.35
C THR A 63 -3.44 -9.42 -5.04
N TYR A 64 -3.93 -10.62 -4.72
CA TYR A 64 -3.36 -11.48 -3.70
C TYR A 64 -2.17 -12.20 -4.35
N LEU A 65 -1.11 -11.46 -4.60
CA LEU A 65 0.18 -12.13 -4.62
C LEU A 65 0.45 -12.47 -3.16
N ALA A 66 0.29 -13.74 -2.79
CA ALA A 66 0.78 -14.26 -1.52
C ALA A 66 2.30 -14.06 -1.54
N ARG A 67 2.75 -12.88 -1.11
CA ARG A 67 4.16 -12.53 -1.08
C ARG A 67 4.78 -13.22 0.12
N GLU A 68 5.91 -13.86 -0.13
CA GLU A 68 6.62 -14.59 0.89
C GLU A 68 7.15 -13.61 1.94
N VAL A 69 6.77 -13.83 3.19
CA VAL A 69 7.26 -13.02 4.30
C VAL A 69 8.76 -13.26 4.43
N PRO A 70 9.59 -12.21 4.55
CA PRO A 70 11.02 -12.37 4.77
C PRO A 70 11.31 -13.24 6.00
N PRO A 71 12.45 -13.95 6.03
CA PRO A 71 12.80 -14.77 7.18
C PRO A 71 12.91 -13.89 8.46
N PRO A 72 12.66 -14.46 9.66
CA PRO A 72 12.45 -13.67 10.88
C PRO A 72 13.58 -12.69 11.22
N ASP A 73 14.82 -13.07 10.99
CA ASP A 73 16.03 -12.27 11.18
C ASP A 73 16.05 -11.01 10.30
N VAL A 74 15.71 -11.14 9.01
CA VAL A 74 15.59 -10.00 8.09
C VAL A 74 14.39 -9.13 8.48
N LEU A 75 13.27 -9.75 8.84
CA LEU A 75 12.06 -9.06 9.26
C LEU A 75 12.31 -8.21 10.51
N ILE A 76 13.00 -8.76 11.53
CA ILE A 76 13.35 -8.03 12.76
C ILE A 76 14.18 -6.79 12.44
N VAL A 77 15.25 -6.92 11.65
CA VAL A 77 16.12 -5.79 11.29
C VAL A 77 15.35 -4.70 10.53
N LEU A 78 14.45 -5.09 9.63
CA LEU A 78 13.62 -4.13 8.88
C LEU A 78 12.63 -3.41 9.80
N LEU A 79 11.91 -4.17 10.64
CA LEU A 79 10.92 -3.61 11.54
C LEU A 79 11.56 -2.71 12.58
N ASP A 80 12.77 -3.00 13.07
CA ASP A 80 13.49 -2.18 14.05
C ASP A 80 13.82 -0.77 13.55
N ARG A 81 13.93 -0.58 12.23
CA ARG A 81 14.12 0.73 11.62
C ARG A 81 12.83 1.56 11.56
N LEU A 82 11.68 0.94 11.80
CA LEU A 82 10.39 1.60 11.77
C LEU A 82 9.97 2.08 13.16
N SER A 83 9.12 3.12 13.17
CA SER A 83 8.40 3.49 14.39
C SER A 83 7.48 2.34 14.85
N PRO A 84 7.19 2.21 16.16
CA PRO A 84 6.33 1.15 16.69
C PRO A 84 4.97 1.05 15.99
N ALA A 85 4.36 2.18 15.66
CA ALA A 85 3.07 2.23 14.99
C ALA A 85 3.14 1.71 13.54
N TRP A 86 4.25 1.92 12.84
CA TRP A 86 4.45 1.36 11.49
C TRP A 86 4.78 -0.13 11.54
N ALA A 87 5.60 -0.56 12.51
CA ALA A 87 5.88 -1.98 12.72
C ALA A 87 4.60 -2.78 13.00
N ALA A 88 3.71 -2.26 13.85
CA ALA A 88 2.41 -2.88 14.13
C ALA A 88 1.55 -3.01 12.86
N ARG A 89 1.46 -1.96 12.03
CA ARG A 89 0.70 -2.02 10.76
C ARG A 89 1.25 -3.07 9.81
N VAL A 90 2.58 -3.13 9.67
CA VAL A 90 3.25 -4.11 8.80
C VAL A 90 3.01 -5.54 9.31
N LEU A 91 3.13 -5.79 10.61
CA LEU A 91 2.87 -7.09 11.22
C LEU A 91 1.42 -7.52 11.01
N THR A 92 0.44 -6.66 11.33
CA THR A 92 -0.98 -6.98 11.15
C THR A 92 -1.34 -7.22 9.68
N ALA A 93 -0.73 -6.48 8.75
CA ALA A 93 -1.12 -6.52 7.35
C ALA A 93 -0.43 -7.61 6.52
N ALA A 94 0.86 -7.86 6.78
CA ALA A 94 1.70 -8.68 5.91
C ALA A 94 2.34 -9.89 6.62
N ALA A 95 2.46 -9.86 7.95
CA ALA A 95 3.16 -10.93 8.69
C ALA A 95 2.50 -11.21 10.07
N PRO A 96 1.19 -11.50 10.14
CA PRO A 96 0.50 -11.65 11.42
C PRO A 96 1.07 -12.80 12.25
N ASP A 97 1.45 -13.91 11.60
CA ASP A 97 2.03 -15.09 12.25
C ASP A 97 3.42 -14.84 12.84
N HIS A 98 4.09 -13.75 12.45
CA HIS A 98 5.44 -13.40 12.91
C HIS A 98 5.44 -12.34 14.02
N ALA A 99 4.26 -11.84 14.42
CA ALA A 99 4.15 -10.80 15.43
C ALA A 99 4.75 -11.23 16.77
N ASP A 100 4.45 -12.46 17.22
CA ASP A 100 4.96 -12.97 18.49
C ASP A 100 6.48 -13.17 18.46
N ILE A 101 7.02 -13.66 17.34
CA ILE A 101 8.46 -13.84 17.15
C ILE A 101 9.17 -12.49 17.22
N TYR A 102 8.65 -11.47 16.53
CA TYR A 102 9.22 -10.13 16.58
C TYR A 102 9.15 -9.51 17.98
N LEU A 103 8.01 -9.63 18.67
CA LEU A 103 7.83 -9.11 20.02
C LEU A 103 8.73 -9.79 21.05
N ALA A 104 9.10 -11.05 20.83
CA ALA A 104 10.05 -11.78 21.67
C ALA A 104 11.51 -11.38 21.39
N ALA A 105 11.84 -10.94 20.18
CA ALA A 105 13.20 -10.61 19.76
C ALA A 105 13.60 -9.15 20.07
N CYS A 106 12.65 -8.22 20.16
CA CYS A 106 12.94 -6.81 20.37
C CYS A 106 13.12 -6.42 21.86
N GLU A 107 13.73 -5.25 22.10
CA GLU A 107 13.85 -4.70 23.46
C GLU A 107 12.49 -4.53 24.12
N LYS A 108 12.42 -4.76 25.45
CA LYS A 108 11.17 -4.78 26.20
C LYS A 108 10.31 -3.52 26.02
N SER A 109 10.91 -2.33 26.05
CA SER A 109 10.21 -1.05 25.86
C SER A 109 9.59 -0.92 24.47
N ARG A 110 10.30 -1.40 23.44
CA ARG A 110 9.84 -1.45 22.05
C ARG A 110 8.73 -2.47 21.88
N ALA A 111 8.88 -3.67 22.43
CA ALA A 111 7.86 -4.72 22.42
C ALA A 111 6.55 -4.23 23.04
N GLU A 112 6.60 -3.55 24.18
CA GLU A 112 5.44 -2.95 24.84
C GLU A 112 4.75 -1.89 23.95
N SER A 113 5.54 -1.01 23.32
CA SER A 113 5.02 0.01 22.43
C SER A 113 4.34 -0.58 21.18
N VAL A 114 4.96 -1.58 20.56
CA VAL A 114 4.39 -2.26 19.38
C VAL A 114 3.13 -3.04 19.76
N ARG A 115 3.13 -3.73 20.90
CA ARG A 115 1.97 -4.45 21.41
C ARG A 115 0.80 -3.51 21.71
N HIS A 116 1.06 -2.33 22.27
CA HIS A 116 0.04 -1.31 22.47
C HIS A 116 -0.60 -0.88 21.15
N GLU A 117 0.19 -0.67 20.11
CA GLU A 117 -0.30 -0.30 18.79
C GLU A 117 -1.08 -1.44 18.12
N LEU A 118 -0.60 -2.69 18.20
CA LEU A 118 -1.29 -3.88 17.66
C LEU A 118 -2.71 -4.02 18.24
N ASN A 119 -2.87 -3.83 19.55
CA ASN A 119 -4.17 -3.91 20.22
C ASN A 119 -5.17 -2.81 19.79
N ARG A 120 -4.70 -1.77 19.09
CA ARG A 120 -5.53 -0.67 18.60
C ARG A 120 -5.83 -0.78 17.11
N MET A 121 -5.20 -1.72 16.41
CA MET A 121 -5.41 -1.90 14.98
C MET A 121 -6.71 -2.66 14.71
N PRO A 122 -7.35 -2.41 13.55
CA PRO A 122 -8.46 -3.25 13.10
C PRO A 122 -7.96 -4.66 12.78
N ASP A 123 -8.82 -5.67 12.99
CA ASP A 123 -8.50 -7.08 12.71
C ASP A 123 -8.13 -7.34 11.24
N ARG A 124 -8.59 -6.48 10.32
CA ARG A 124 -8.28 -6.56 8.89
C ARG A 124 -8.08 -5.18 8.28
N PHE A 125 -7.02 -5.04 7.49
CA PHE A 125 -6.82 -3.88 6.64
C PHE A 125 -7.51 -4.05 5.28
N PRO A 126 -7.81 -2.93 4.59
CA PRO A 126 -8.15 -2.98 3.18
C PRO A 126 -7.07 -3.73 2.39
N PRO A 127 -7.43 -4.63 1.45
CA PRO A 127 -6.47 -5.48 0.75
C PRO A 127 -5.35 -4.70 0.05
N SER A 128 -5.67 -3.55 -0.55
CA SER A 128 -4.67 -2.69 -1.20
C SER A 128 -3.64 -2.10 -0.24
N LEU A 129 -4.04 -1.82 1.01
CA LEU A 129 -3.11 -1.36 2.04
C LEU A 129 -2.21 -2.51 2.49
N ALA A 130 -2.77 -3.71 2.65
CA ALA A 130 -2.00 -4.89 3.02
C ALA A 130 -0.96 -5.25 1.96
N ASP A 131 -1.35 -5.20 0.68
CA ASP A 131 -0.43 -5.44 -0.44
C ASP A 131 0.67 -4.37 -0.52
N ALA A 132 0.33 -3.09 -0.37
CA ALA A 132 1.33 -2.01 -0.34
C ALA A 132 2.35 -2.17 0.82
N LEU A 133 1.90 -2.63 1.99
CA LEU A 133 2.76 -2.92 3.13
C LEU A 133 3.64 -4.16 2.90
N ALA A 134 3.09 -5.20 2.27
CA ALA A 134 3.85 -6.38 1.85
C ALA A 134 4.90 -6.02 0.78
N HIS A 135 4.58 -5.14 -0.16
CA HIS A 135 5.52 -4.63 -1.15
C HIS A 135 6.66 -3.84 -0.51
N TYR A 136 6.33 -2.95 0.43
CA TYR A 136 7.35 -2.25 1.19
C TYR A 136 8.33 -3.22 1.86
N LEU A 137 7.84 -4.28 2.51
CA LEU A 137 8.70 -5.31 3.11
C LEU A 137 9.61 -5.99 2.08
N ASP A 138 9.07 -6.41 0.95
CA ASP A 138 9.82 -7.14 -0.08
C ASP A 138 10.92 -6.25 -0.70
N THR A 139 10.58 -5.03 -1.12
CA THR A 139 11.55 -4.08 -1.70
C THR A 139 12.70 -3.77 -0.73
N ASN A 140 12.39 -3.59 0.56
CA ASN A 140 13.42 -3.30 1.56
C ASN A 140 14.23 -4.55 1.93
N ALA A 141 13.63 -5.74 1.95
CA ALA A 141 14.35 -7.00 2.14
C ALA A 141 15.34 -7.26 0.99
N GLN A 142 14.93 -7.04 -0.26
CA GLN A 142 15.79 -7.18 -1.44
C GLN A 142 16.94 -6.15 -1.44
N SER A 143 16.68 -4.92 -1.04
CA SER A 143 17.70 -3.86 -0.89
C SER A 143 18.73 -4.18 0.20
N GLY A 144 18.31 -4.84 1.29
CA GLY A 144 19.20 -5.32 2.34
C GLY A 144 20.11 -6.47 1.90
N ARG A 145 19.61 -7.39 1.06
CA ARG A 145 20.40 -8.51 0.51
C ARG A 145 21.50 -8.04 -0.45
N THR A 146 21.22 -7.03 -1.26
CA THR A 146 22.18 -6.50 -2.26
C THR A 146 23.31 -5.68 -1.62
N THR A 147 23.07 -5.08 -0.45
CA THR A 147 24.09 -4.31 0.28
C THR A 147 24.98 -5.16 1.19
N GLY A 148 24.55 -6.37 1.55
CA GLY A 148 25.36 -7.35 2.29
C GLY A 148 26.31 -8.21 1.43
N ALA A 149 26.30 -8.02 0.10
CA ALA A 149 27.16 -8.72 -0.84
C ALA A 149 28.31 -7.82 -1.32
N ALA A 150 29.17 -7.39 -0.39
CA ALA A 150 30.49 -6.86 -0.72
C ALA A 150 31.52 -7.69 0.08
N PRO A 151 32.55 -8.26 -0.59
CA PRO A 151 33.52 -9.19 0.01
C PRO A 151 34.44 -8.54 1.04
#